data_AF-A0A522A5B1-F1
#
_entry.id   AF-A0A522A5B1-F1
#
_cell.length_a   1.000
_cell.length_b   1.000
_cell.length_c   1.000
_cell.angle_alpha   90.00
_cell.angle_beta   90.00
_cell.angle_gamma   90.00
#
_symmetry.space_group_name_H-M   'P 1'
#
loop_
_entity.id
_entity.type
_entity.pdbx_description
1 polymer ?
#
loop_
_entity_poly.entity_id
_entity_poly.type
_entity_poly.pdbx_seq_one_letter_code
_entity_poly.pdbx_strand_id
1 'polypeptide(L)'
;MAEAGVEESFAHLHADGNNFAAISWTAAVKFGGQGVINDTGVASNFTYLGLPTNTKVDYAGGSSFVGTINAPQAAVGTSGSAGFYGAIIANSFSATGGSNFHYDEALGLAANSGSSGILTLTSYREL
;
A
#
# COMPACT_ATOMS: atom_id res chain seq x y z
N MET A 1 -29.84 25.13 10.65
CA MET A 1 -28.95 25.32 9.47
C MET A 1 -27.52 25.37 10.01
N ALA A 2 -26.85 24.30 10.44
CA ALA A 2 -26.54 23.00 9.81
C ALA A 2 -25.67 23.15 8.55
N GLU A 3 -24.38 23.45 8.68
CA GLU A 3 -23.45 23.50 7.51
C GLU A 3 -21.94 23.48 7.84
N ALA A 4 -21.47 22.73 8.85
CA ALA A 4 -20.01 22.55 9.02
C ALA A 4 -19.59 21.29 9.79
N GLY A 5 -20.54 20.48 10.24
CA GLY A 5 -20.26 19.37 11.15
C GLY A 5 -20.04 18.02 10.46
N VAL A 6 -20.22 17.91 9.14
CA VAL A 6 -20.32 16.62 8.44
C VAL A 6 -19.46 16.56 7.17
N GLU A 7 -19.14 17.68 6.52
CA GLU A 7 -18.38 17.68 5.25
C GLU A 7 -16.86 17.43 5.38
N GLU A 8 -16.25 17.52 6.57
CA GLU A 8 -14.83 17.18 6.80
C GLU A 8 -14.62 15.72 7.25
N SER A 9 -15.53 14.83 6.84
CA SER A 9 -15.36 13.37 6.85
C SER A 9 -14.34 12.93 5.77
N PHE A 10 -13.16 13.55 5.75
CA PHE A 10 -12.22 13.57 4.62
C PHE A 10 -11.12 12.50 4.67
N ALA A 11 -11.41 11.34 5.27
CA ALA A 11 -10.87 10.08 4.75
C ALA A 11 -12.01 9.44 3.96
N HIS A 12 -12.12 9.81 2.68
CA HIS A 12 -13.10 9.22 1.78
C HIS A 12 -12.73 7.74 1.60
N LEU A 13 -13.33 6.91 2.42
CA LEU A 13 -13.21 5.47 2.38
C LEU A 13 -14.02 4.97 1.19
N HIS A 14 -13.38 4.78 0.04
CA HIS A 14 -14.06 4.18 -1.11
C HIS A 14 -14.08 2.67 -0.87
N ALA A 15 -15.13 2.21 -0.21
CA ALA A 15 -15.44 0.79 -0.08
C ALA A 15 -16.40 0.41 -1.21
N ASP A 16 -15.90 -0.15 -2.31
CA ASP A 16 -16.75 -1.07 -3.08
C ASP A 16 -16.76 -2.42 -2.34
N GLY A 17 -17.81 -3.24 -2.51
CA GLY A 17 -18.17 -4.33 -1.58
C GLY A 17 -17.07 -5.34 -1.17
N ASN A 18 -15.91 -5.33 -1.82
CA ASN A 18 -14.73 -6.12 -1.46
C ASN A 18 -13.42 -5.32 -1.33
N ASN A 19 -13.37 -4.05 -1.74
CA ASN A 19 -12.13 -3.28 -1.82
C ASN A 19 -12.21 -2.01 -0.96
N PHE A 20 -11.29 -1.87 -0.01
CA PHE A 20 -11.12 -0.69 0.83
C PHE A 20 -9.99 0.19 0.28
N ALA A 21 -10.31 1.42 -0.12
CA ALA A 21 -9.30 2.42 -0.45
C ALA A 21 -9.09 3.42 0.70
N ALA A 22 -7.87 3.50 1.23
CA ALA A 22 -7.45 4.56 2.14
C ALA A 22 -6.79 5.70 1.34
N ILE A 23 -7.36 6.90 1.38
CA ILE A 23 -6.82 8.09 0.70
C ILE A 23 -6.17 9.00 1.74
N SER A 24 -4.90 9.36 1.55
CA SER A 24 -4.20 10.28 2.44
C SER A 24 -3.87 11.62 1.78
N TRP A 25 -4.30 12.70 2.43
CA TRP A 25 -4.02 14.09 2.09
C TRP A 25 -2.84 14.67 2.90
N THR A 26 -2.31 13.91 3.85
CA THR A 26 -1.30 14.38 4.78
C THR A 26 0.11 14.15 4.22
N ALA A 27 1.07 14.96 4.68
CA ALA A 27 2.46 14.82 4.28
C ALA A 27 3.08 13.47 4.69
N ALA A 28 2.64 12.89 5.81
CA ALA A 28 3.21 11.66 6.35
C ALA A 28 2.13 10.75 6.96
N VAL A 29 2.20 9.46 6.62
CA VAL A 29 1.36 8.40 7.20
C VAL A 29 2.24 7.33 7.84
N LYS A 30 1.81 6.84 9.00
CA LYS A 30 2.44 5.72 9.70
C LYS A 30 1.42 4.61 9.95
N PHE A 31 1.75 3.42 9.48
CA PHE A 31 1.03 2.19 9.84
C PHE A 31 1.82 1.47 10.94
N GLY A 32 1.20 1.26 12.10
CA GLY A 32 1.80 0.57 13.25
C GLY A 32 0.82 -0.39 13.92
N GLY A 33 1.30 -1.23 14.85
CA GLY A 33 0.46 -2.22 15.55
C GLY A 33 0.30 -3.55 14.80
N GLN A 34 -0.91 -4.13 14.83
CA GLN A 34 -1.21 -5.47 14.29
C GLN A 34 -1.22 -5.58 12.75
N GLY A 35 -0.87 -4.52 12.04
CA GLY A 35 -0.71 -4.50 10.58
C GLY A 35 -1.99 -4.12 9.84
N VAL A 36 -1.85 -3.89 8.53
CA VAL A 36 -2.98 -3.71 7.63
C VAL A 36 -3.20 -5.04 6.94
N ILE A 37 -3.96 -5.91 7.61
CA ILE A 37 -4.29 -7.25 7.12
C ILE A 37 -5.74 -7.19 6.70
N ASN A 38 -5.99 -7.31 5.41
CA ASN A 38 -7.32 -7.62 4.92
C ASN A 38 -7.63 -9.08 5.28
N ASP A 39 -8.77 -9.33 5.93
CA ASP A 39 -9.19 -10.63 6.46
C ASP A 39 -9.25 -11.74 5.38
N THR A 40 -9.47 -11.35 4.13
CA THR A 40 -9.46 -12.29 2.98
C THR A 40 -8.05 -12.68 2.51
N GLY A 41 -6.99 -11.98 2.97
CA GLY A 41 -5.61 -12.22 2.56
C GLY A 41 -5.29 -11.85 1.12
N VAL A 42 -6.23 -11.22 0.39
CA VAL A 42 -6.08 -10.84 -1.01
C VAL A 42 -5.56 -9.41 -1.12
N ALA A 43 -4.43 -9.18 -1.77
CA ALA A 43 -3.83 -7.85 -1.85
C ALA A 43 -4.65 -6.83 -2.67
N SER A 44 -5.52 -7.25 -3.59
CA SER A 44 -6.35 -6.34 -4.40
C SER A 44 -7.43 -5.62 -3.58
N ASN A 45 -7.82 -6.19 -2.45
CA ASN A 45 -8.94 -5.72 -1.64
C ASN A 45 -8.55 -4.57 -0.71
N PHE A 46 -7.26 -4.21 -0.61
CA PHE A 46 -6.82 -3.00 0.08
C PHE A 46 -5.89 -2.19 -0.80
N THR A 47 -6.21 -0.91 -1.00
CA THR A 47 -5.34 0.02 -1.73
C THR A 47 -5.15 1.30 -0.92
N TYR A 48 -3.89 1.68 -0.70
CA TYR A 48 -3.53 3.00 -0.19
C TYR A 48 -3.18 3.92 -1.36
N LEU A 49 -3.83 5.08 -1.40
CA LEU A 49 -3.58 6.13 -2.38
C LEU A 49 -2.93 7.34 -1.69
N GLY A 50 -1.65 7.55 -1.98
CA GLY A 50 -0.91 8.74 -1.59
C GLY A 50 -1.07 9.82 -2.66
N LEU A 51 -1.69 10.93 -2.27
CA LEU A 51 -1.87 12.08 -3.16
C LEU A 51 -0.57 12.87 -3.32
N PRO A 52 -0.48 13.86 -4.24
CA PRO A 52 0.79 14.54 -4.53
C PRO A 52 1.47 15.20 -3.31
N THR A 53 0.70 15.55 -2.28
CA THR A 53 1.22 16.11 -1.02
C THR A 53 1.79 15.05 -0.07
N ASN A 54 1.52 13.76 -0.30
CA ASN A 54 2.04 12.66 0.51
C ASN A 54 3.48 12.37 0.12
N THR A 55 4.41 12.75 1.01
CA THR A 55 5.86 12.63 0.78
C THR A 55 6.49 11.51 1.59
N LYS A 56 5.75 10.91 2.54
CA LYS A 56 6.26 9.82 3.38
C LYS A 56 5.17 8.80 3.75
N VAL A 57 5.53 7.52 3.63
CA VAL A 57 4.74 6.39 4.13
C VAL A 57 5.67 5.46 4.90
N ASP A 58 5.44 5.32 6.21
CA ASP A 58 6.18 4.36 7.02
C ASP A 58 5.29 3.21 7.43
N TYR A 59 5.82 2.00 7.27
CA TYR A 59 5.30 0.80 7.88
C TYR A 59 6.36 0.19 8.81
N ALA A 60 6.05 0.12 10.10
CA ALA A 60 6.97 -0.38 11.10
C ALA A 60 6.24 -1.30 12.09
N GLY A 61 6.84 -2.46 12.39
CA GLY A 61 6.28 -3.43 13.32
C GLY A 61 6.70 -4.86 13.03
N GLY A 62 6.06 -5.82 13.70
CA GLY A 62 6.22 -7.26 13.45
C GLY A 62 5.03 -7.90 12.74
N SER A 63 4.07 -7.09 12.27
CA SER A 63 2.86 -7.54 11.60
C SER A 63 3.04 -7.60 10.08
N SER A 64 2.01 -8.09 9.38
CA SER A 64 1.98 -8.13 7.92
C SER A 64 1.10 -7.02 7.34
N PHE A 65 1.50 -6.47 6.19
CA PHE A 65 0.70 -5.64 5.32
C PHE A 65 0.29 -6.47 4.10
N VAL A 66 -1.01 -6.53 3.81
CA VAL A 66 -1.56 -7.21 2.64
C VAL A 66 -2.39 -6.20 1.85
N GLY A 67 -1.87 -5.75 0.72
CA GLY A 67 -2.51 -4.66 -0.03
C GLY A 67 -1.62 -4.02 -1.09
N THR A 68 -2.10 -2.96 -1.72
CA THR A 68 -1.29 -2.14 -2.64
C THR A 68 -1.08 -0.72 -2.10
N ILE A 69 0.06 -0.11 -2.45
CA ILE A 69 0.40 1.28 -2.16
C ILE A 69 0.67 1.98 -3.50
N ASN A 70 -0.07 3.03 -3.80
CA ASN A 70 0.21 3.94 -4.90
C ASN A 70 0.44 5.35 -4.36
N ALA A 71 1.70 5.70 -4.12
CA ALA A 71 2.13 6.97 -3.55
C ALA A 71 3.40 7.46 -4.27
N PRO A 72 3.29 7.89 -5.54
CA PRO A 72 4.45 8.13 -6.41
C PRO A 72 5.34 9.29 -5.95
N GLN A 73 4.85 10.17 -5.06
CA GLN A 73 5.62 11.27 -4.48
C GLN A 73 6.22 10.92 -3.10
N ALA A 74 5.91 9.75 -2.55
CA ALA A 74 6.32 9.37 -1.20
C ALA A 74 7.58 8.52 -1.18
N ALA A 75 8.43 8.76 -0.18
CA ALA A 75 9.40 7.79 0.28
C ALA A 75 8.68 6.74 1.15
N VAL A 76 8.65 5.50 0.67
CA VAL A 76 8.01 4.36 1.35
C VAL A 76 9.07 3.57 2.12
N GLY A 77 8.90 3.46 3.43
CA GLY A 77 9.81 2.75 4.32
C GLY A 77 9.15 1.56 5.00
N THR A 78 9.80 0.39 4.98
CA THR A 78 9.47 -0.74 5.84
C THR A 78 10.61 -1.00 6.83
N SER A 79 10.27 -1.27 8.10
CA SER A 79 11.27 -1.51 9.14
C SER A 79 10.83 -2.54 10.18
N GLY A 80 11.78 -3.17 10.86
CA GLY A 80 11.54 -4.16 11.91
C GLY A 80 11.54 -5.59 11.33
N SER A 81 10.52 -6.38 11.67
CA SER A 81 10.27 -7.72 11.11
C SER A 81 8.96 -7.75 10.32
N ALA A 82 8.58 -6.60 9.75
CA ALA A 82 7.33 -6.41 9.04
C ALA A 82 7.33 -7.17 7.70
N GLY A 83 6.25 -7.88 7.41
CA GLY A 83 6.03 -8.52 6.12
C GLY A 83 5.17 -7.65 5.21
N PHE A 84 5.55 -7.48 3.95
CA PHE A 84 4.73 -6.80 2.95
C PHE A 84 4.36 -7.77 1.82
N TYR A 85 3.07 -7.89 1.54
CA TYR A 85 2.50 -8.73 0.48
C TYR A 85 1.63 -7.87 -0.44
N GLY A 86 2.05 -7.70 -1.70
CA GLY A 86 1.31 -6.92 -2.69
C GLY A 86 2.21 -6.09 -3.60
N ALA A 87 1.81 -4.84 -3.91
CA ALA A 87 2.56 -3.99 -4.84
C ALA A 87 2.73 -2.56 -4.32
N ILE A 88 3.85 -1.92 -4.66
CA ILE A 88 4.17 -0.54 -4.26
C ILE A 88 4.59 0.27 -5.49
N ILE A 89 3.97 1.43 -5.68
CA ILE A 89 4.44 2.53 -6.54
C ILE A 89 4.84 3.67 -5.62
N ALA A 90 6.13 4.04 -5.64
CA ALA A 90 6.72 5.04 -4.75
C ALA A 90 7.82 5.85 -5.45
N ASN A 91 8.17 7.01 -4.88
CA ASN A 91 9.36 7.76 -5.30
C ASN A 91 10.66 7.01 -4.95
N SER A 92 10.68 6.43 -3.75
CA SER A 92 11.75 5.56 -3.28
C SER A 92 11.20 4.52 -2.32
N PHE A 93 11.83 3.35 -2.29
CA PHE A 93 11.50 2.28 -1.36
C PHE A 93 12.74 1.88 -0.57
N SER A 94 12.59 1.76 0.75
CA SER A 94 13.63 1.23 1.64
C SER A 94 13.06 0.19 2.59
N ALA A 95 13.70 -0.97 2.66
CA ALA A 95 13.43 -2.01 3.64
C ALA A 95 14.64 -2.15 4.56
N THR A 96 14.42 -2.08 5.88
CA THR A 96 15.49 -2.15 6.88
C THR A 96 15.10 -3.11 8.01
N GLY A 97 16.09 -3.74 8.65
CA GLY A 97 15.79 -4.83 9.58
C GLY A 97 15.47 -6.14 8.83
N GLY A 98 14.85 -7.10 9.51
CA GLY A 98 14.43 -8.37 8.93
C GLY A 98 13.08 -8.29 8.20
N SER A 99 12.76 -7.15 7.59
CA SER A 99 11.52 -6.96 6.83
C SER A 99 11.59 -7.68 5.49
N ASN A 100 10.44 -8.14 5.00
CA ASN A 100 10.34 -8.93 3.78
C ASN A 100 9.33 -8.28 2.83
N PHE A 101 9.59 -8.34 1.53
CA PHE A 101 8.70 -7.85 0.48
C PHE A 101 8.38 -8.99 -0.49
N HIS A 102 7.10 -9.28 -0.67
CA HIS A 102 6.57 -10.28 -1.56
C HIS A 102 5.60 -9.62 -2.53
N TYR A 103 5.88 -9.71 -3.82
CA TYR A 103 4.92 -9.29 -4.83
C TYR A 103 3.76 -10.30 -4.89
N ASP A 104 2.51 -9.82 -4.84
CA ASP A 104 1.33 -10.67 -5.04
C ASP A 104 0.99 -10.77 -6.53
N GLU A 105 1.24 -11.93 -7.12
CA GLU A 105 1.00 -12.21 -8.54
C GLU A 105 -0.48 -12.12 -8.94
N ALA A 106 -1.41 -12.31 -7.98
CA ALA A 106 -2.83 -12.16 -8.24
C ALA A 106 -3.18 -10.73 -8.69
N LEU A 107 -2.37 -9.72 -8.32
CA LEU A 107 -2.52 -8.34 -8.79
C LEU A 107 -2.25 -8.19 -10.29
N GLY A 108 -1.28 -8.93 -10.83
CA GLY A 108 -1.00 -8.96 -12.26
C GLY A 108 -2.06 -9.74 -13.06
N LEU A 109 -2.61 -10.80 -12.46
CA LEU A 109 -3.69 -11.61 -13.03
C LEU A 109 -5.05 -10.91 -13.00
N ALA A 110 -5.35 -10.10 -11.98
CA ALA A 110 -6.59 -9.32 -11.90
C ALA A 110 -6.66 -8.25 -13.00
N ALA A 111 -5.52 -7.67 -13.39
CA ALA A 111 -5.44 -6.73 -14.52
C ALA A 111 -5.49 -7.43 -15.90
N ASN A 112 -5.23 -8.73 -15.96
CA ASN A 112 -5.18 -9.53 -17.19
C ASN A 112 -5.76 -10.92 -16.91
N SER A 113 -7.09 -11.03 -16.86
CA SER A 113 -7.80 -12.31 -16.67
C SER A 113 -7.49 -13.26 -17.83
N GLY A 114 -6.35 -13.95 -17.78
CA GLY A 114 -5.94 -14.92 -18.80
C GLY A 114 -4.44 -15.09 -19.05
N SER A 115 -3.54 -14.31 -18.43
CA SER A 115 -2.11 -14.48 -18.66
C SER A 115 -1.37 -14.67 -17.34
N SER A 116 -0.94 -15.90 -17.04
CA SER A 116 0.14 -16.16 -16.08
C SER A 116 1.38 -15.39 -16.55
N GLY A 117 1.52 -14.16 -16.08
CA GLY A 117 2.57 -13.24 -16.46
C GLY A 117 3.89 -13.74 -15.91
N ILE A 118 4.76 -14.22 -16.79
CA ILE A 118 6.16 -14.44 -16.47
C ILE A 118 6.73 -13.10 -15.99
N LEU A 119 7.14 -13.02 -14.72
CA LEU A 119 7.79 -11.84 -14.18
C LEU A 119 9.10 -11.61 -14.94
N THR A 120 9.14 -10.56 -15.75
CA THR A 120 10.32 -10.17 -16.52
C THR A 120 11.06 -9.08 -15.75
N LEU A 121 12.21 -9.44 -15.18
CA LEU A 121 13.15 -8.47 -14.64
C LEU A 121 13.81 -7.74 -15.81
N THR A 122 13.23 -6.63 -16.25
CA THR A 122 13.70 -5.89 -17.43
C THR A 122 15.10 -5.31 -17.24
N SER A 123 15.45 -4.98 -15.99
CA SER A 123 16.79 -4.50 -15.65
C SER A 123 17.06 -4.64 -14.16
N TYR A 124 18.29 -4.99 -13.81
CA TYR A 124 18.80 -4.98 -12.45
C TYR A 124 20.19 -4.34 -12.44
N ARG A 125 20.45 -3.51 -11.43
CA ARG A 125 21.75 -2.88 -11.19
C ARG A 125 22.05 -2.93 -9.70
N GLU A 126 23.06 -3.68 -9.32
CA GLU A 126 23.68 -3.59 -7.99
C GLU A 126 24.68 -2.44 -7.95
N LEU A 127 24.92 -1.92 -6.75
CA LEU A 127 26.01 -0.99 -6.45
C LEU A 127 27.31 -1.76 -6.19
#